data_AF-A0A661QBV9-F1
#
_entry.id   AF-A0A661QBV9-F1
#
_cell.length_a   1.000
_cell.length_b   1.000
_cell.length_c   1.000
_cell.angle_alpha   90.00
_cell.angle_beta   90.00
_cell.angle_gamma   90.00
#
_symmetry.space_group_name_H-M   'P 1'
#
loop_
_entity.id
_entity.type
_entity.pdbx_description
1 polymer ?
#
loop_
_entity_poly.entity_id
_entity_poly.type
_entity_poly.pdbx_seq_one_letter_code
_entity_poly.pdbx_strand_id
1 'polypeptide(L)'
;MALQFSFTKYENEALPDFRKKLNLAESTEDVINFFVHAVMELLESIFRDKIDFNYEDFTLILDHEPHYMVSRRIFSSKEFMSVWHNSDLPRVIGRFAKSAVSRYNRLEKYSEKTDTKIRK
;
A
#
# COMPACT_ATOMS: atom_id res chain seq x y z
N MET A 1 -7.89 -28.82 -5.52
CA MET A 1 -8.70 -27.77 -4.87
C MET A 1 -7.78 -26.58 -4.62
N ALA A 2 -7.91 -25.49 -5.38
CA ALA A 2 -7.13 -24.29 -5.12
C ALA A 2 -7.79 -23.55 -3.95
N LEU A 3 -7.10 -23.45 -2.83
CA LEU A 3 -7.52 -22.61 -1.70
C LEU A 3 -7.48 -21.16 -2.18
N GLN A 4 -8.61 -20.66 -2.66
CA GLN A 4 -8.76 -19.27 -3.05
C GLN A 4 -8.81 -18.45 -1.76
N PHE A 5 -7.65 -17.98 -1.31
CA PHE A 5 -7.56 -17.09 -0.16
C PHE A 5 -8.20 -15.76 -0.55
N SER A 6 -9.33 -15.43 0.08
CA SER A 6 -9.93 -14.12 -0.06
C SER A 6 -9.50 -13.23 1.11
N PHE A 7 -8.63 -12.28 0.80
CA PHE A 7 -8.18 -11.22 1.71
C PHE A 7 -9.16 -10.06 1.76
N THR A 8 -10.26 -10.12 1.02
CA THR A 8 -11.36 -9.14 1.08
C THR A 8 -11.94 -9.00 2.50
N LYS A 9 -11.91 -10.05 3.33
CA LYS A 9 -12.30 -9.94 4.76
C LYS A 9 -11.33 -9.07 5.54
N TYR A 10 -10.03 -9.31 5.35
CA TYR A 10 -8.95 -8.53 5.95
C TYR A 10 -9.00 -7.06 5.49
N GLU A 11 -9.32 -6.84 4.22
CA GLU A 11 -9.58 -5.52 3.68
C GLU A 11 -10.73 -4.82 4.42
N ASN A 12 -11.89 -5.44 4.56
CA ASN A 12 -13.03 -4.80 5.21
C ASN A 12 -12.77 -4.42 6.67
N GLU A 13 -11.90 -5.15 7.37
CA GLU A 13 -11.49 -4.86 8.75
C GLU A 13 -10.37 -3.82 8.82
N ALA A 14 -9.33 -3.94 7.99
CA ALA A 14 -8.14 -3.08 8.05
C ALA A 14 -8.31 -1.74 7.30
N LEU A 15 -9.13 -1.69 6.25
CA LEU A 15 -9.26 -0.54 5.37
C LEU A 15 -9.92 0.68 6.05
N PRO A 16 -10.95 0.54 6.92
CA PRO A 16 -11.46 1.64 7.73
C PRO A 16 -10.39 2.27 8.63
N ASP A 17 -9.59 1.45 9.32
CA ASP A 17 -8.54 1.94 10.21
C ASP A 17 -7.36 2.53 9.43
N PHE A 18 -7.00 1.92 8.30
CA PHE A 18 -6.04 2.48 7.36
C PHE A 18 -6.48 3.86 6.86
N ARG A 19 -7.76 4.04 6.49
CA ARG A 19 -8.31 5.34 6.10
C ARG A 19 -8.24 6.37 7.22
N LYS A 20 -8.45 5.96 8.48
CA LYS A 20 -8.25 6.86 9.63
C LYS A 20 -6.79 7.28 9.74
N LYS A 21 -5.84 6.36 9.65
CA LYS A 21 -4.39 6.65 9.64
C LYS A 21 -4.02 7.61 8.49
N LEU A 22 -4.51 7.36 7.28
CA LEU A 22 -4.33 8.25 6.14
C LEU A 22 -4.92 9.64 6.35
N ASN A 23 -6.04 9.78 7.07
CA ASN A 23 -6.60 11.09 7.38
C ASN A 23 -5.76 11.87 8.39
N LEU A 24 -4.98 11.18 9.24
CA LEU A 24 -4.02 11.76 10.16
C LEU A 24 -2.68 12.11 9.49
N ALA A 25 -2.42 11.59 8.28
CA ALA A 25 -1.21 11.91 7.52
C ALA A 25 -1.12 13.41 7.23
N GLU A 26 -0.05 14.05 7.66
CA GLU A 26 0.19 15.49 7.46
C GLU A 26 0.97 15.74 6.17
N SER A 27 1.79 14.78 5.76
CA SER A 27 2.65 14.88 4.57
C SER A 27 2.42 13.74 3.56
N THR A 28 2.87 13.96 2.33
CA THR A 28 2.89 12.92 1.29
C THR A 28 3.75 11.72 1.66
N GLU A 29 4.86 11.95 2.38
CA GLU A 29 5.71 10.89 2.93
C GLU A 29 4.97 10.02 3.95
N ASP A 30 4.17 10.61 4.84
CA ASP A 30 3.35 9.86 5.81
C ASP A 30 2.38 8.91 5.09
N VAL A 31 1.79 9.36 3.98
CA VAL A 31 0.89 8.54 3.16
C VAL A 31 1.63 7.33 2.58
N ILE A 32 2.84 7.53 2.07
CA ILE A 32 3.67 6.44 1.54
C ILE A 32 4.03 5.47 2.66
N ASN A 33 4.49 5.99 3.81
CA ASN A 33 4.87 5.17 4.97
C ASN A 33 3.69 4.35 5.48
N PHE A 34 2.51 4.97 5.66
CA PHE A 34 1.32 4.23 6.08
C PHE A 34 0.92 3.15 5.08
N PHE A 35 1.02 3.43 3.79
CA PHE A 35 0.73 2.45 2.75
C PHE A 35 1.70 1.26 2.80
N VAL A 36 3.01 1.53 2.79
CA VAL A 36 4.03 0.46 2.82
C VAL A 36 3.92 -0.35 4.12
N HIS A 37 3.77 0.30 5.27
CA HIS A 37 3.58 -0.38 6.55
C HIS A 37 2.35 -1.29 6.55
N ALA A 38 1.20 -0.82 6.07
CA ALA A 38 -0.03 -1.61 6.03
C ALA A 38 0.09 -2.82 5.08
N VAL A 39 0.79 -2.65 3.94
CA VAL A 39 1.06 -3.74 3.00
C VAL A 39 2.05 -4.74 3.61
N MET A 40 3.11 -4.27 4.27
CA MET A 40 4.08 -5.13 4.96
C MET A 40 3.41 -5.96 6.06
N GLU A 41 2.62 -5.35 6.95
CA GLU A 41 1.89 -6.07 8.00
C GLU A 41 0.97 -7.16 7.43
N LEU A 42 0.29 -6.86 6.31
CA LEU A 42 -0.56 -7.83 5.61
C LEU A 42 0.28 -9.00 5.07
N LEU A 43 1.40 -8.71 4.41
CA LEU A 43 2.27 -9.72 3.83
C LEU A 43 2.98 -10.55 4.91
N GLU A 44 3.49 -9.94 5.96
CA GLU A 44 4.06 -10.62 7.12
C GLU A 44 3.02 -11.55 7.76
N SER A 45 1.76 -11.12 7.90
CA SER A 45 0.68 -11.97 8.40
C SER A 45 0.40 -13.19 7.50
N ILE A 46 0.46 -13.00 6.18
CA ILE A 46 0.20 -14.06 5.19
C ILE A 46 1.37 -15.05 5.11
N PHE A 47 2.59 -14.53 5.01
CA PHE A 47 3.80 -15.31 4.81
C PHE A 47 4.45 -15.76 6.12
N ARG A 48 4.02 -15.26 7.28
CA ARG A 48 4.55 -15.60 8.62
C ARG A 48 6.08 -15.63 8.64
N ASP A 49 6.70 -14.54 8.22
CA ASP A 49 8.17 -14.37 8.17
C ASP A 49 8.91 -15.34 7.23
N LYS A 50 8.22 -16.00 6.29
CA LYS A 50 8.87 -16.83 5.27
C LYS A 50 9.63 -16.02 4.21
N ILE A 51 9.31 -14.73 4.07
CA ILE A 51 9.88 -13.83 3.08
C ILE A 51 10.22 -12.52 3.79
N ASP A 52 11.46 -12.07 3.62
CA ASP A 52 11.89 -10.75 4.07
C ASP A 52 11.42 -9.67 3.08
N PHE A 53 10.42 -8.91 3.51
CA PHE A 53 9.94 -7.73 2.81
C PHE A 53 10.69 -6.49 3.29
N ASN A 54 11.24 -5.71 2.38
CA ASN A 54 11.81 -4.41 2.71
C ASN A 54 10.83 -3.29 2.36
N TYR A 55 11.00 -2.14 3.01
CA TYR A 55 10.26 -0.91 2.69
C TYR A 55 10.42 -0.50 1.22
N GLU A 56 11.60 -0.74 0.64
CA GLU A 56 11.91 -0.46 -0.76
C GLU A 56 11.27 -1.45 -1.74
N ASP A 57 10.78 -2.60 -1.26
CA ASP A 57 10.15 -3.60 -2.12
C ASP A 57 8.73 -3.19 -2.54
N PHE A 58 8.13 -2.21 -1.86
CA PHE A 58 6.83 -1.66 -2.20
C PHE A 58 6.91 -0.14 -2.33
N THR A 59 6.31 0.39 -3.38
CA THR A 59 6.26 1.85 -3.58
C THR A 59 4.91 2.23 -4.13
N LEU A 60 4.40 3.37 -3.66
CA LEU A 60 3.19 3.98 -4.19
C LEU A 60 3.53 4.74 -5.48
N ILE A 61 2.75 4.53 -6.55
CA ILE A 61 2.91 5.26 -7.81
C ILE A 61 1.62 5.97 -8.20
N LEU A 62 1.73 7.17 -8.76
CA LEU A 62 0.58 8.00 -9.14
C LEU A 62 0.26 7.86 -10.63
N ASP A 63 1.26 7.52 -11.45
CA ASP A 63 1.17 7.57 -12.91
C ASP A 63 0.15 6.59 -13.51
N HIS A 64 -0.03 5.42 -12.91
CA HIS A 64 -0.92 4.40 -13.46
C HIS A 64 -1.52 3.49 -12.39
N GLU A 65 -2.74 3.00 -12.66
CA GLU A 65 -3.33 1.90 -11.89
C GLU A 65 -2.49 0.63 -12.08
N PRO A 66 -2.23 -0.14 -11.02
CA PRO A 66 -2.96 -0.17 -9.75
C PRO A 66 -2.41 0.75 -8.64
N HIS A 67 -1.62 1.77 -8.99
CA HIS A 67 -1.06 2.78 -8.07
C HIS A 67 -0.01 2.27 -7.09
N TYR A 68 0.58 1.11 -7.35
CA TYR A 68 1.71 0.61 -6.60
C TYR A 68 2.67 -0.15 -7.52
N MET A 69 3.93 -0.19 -7.12
CA MET A 69 4.96 -1.04 -7.69
C MET A 69 5.48 -2.01 -6.64
N VAL A 70 5.83 -3.20 -7.13
CA VAL A 70 6.39 -4.27 -6.33
C VAL A 70 7.74 -4.65 -6.93
N SER A 71 8.76 -4.74 -6.09
CA SER A 71 10.11 -5.08 -6.49
C SER A 71 10.18 -6.49 -7.07
N ARG A 72 11.00 -6.65 -8.11
CA ARG A 72 11.27 -7.97 -8.71
C ARG A 72 11.98 -8.93 -7.76
N ARG A 73 12.61 -8.42 -6.70
CA ARG A 73 13.27 -9.22 -5.66
C ARG A 73 12.29 -10.22 -5.05
N ILE A 74 11.13 -9.76 -4.57
CA ILE A 74 10.17 -10.63 -3.88
C ILE A 74 9.44 -11.59 -4.83
N PHE A 75 9.31 -11.23 -6.11
CA PHE A 75 8.85 -12.15 -7.16
C PHE A 75 9.80 -13.32 -7.42
N SER A 76 11.05 -13.27 -6.95
CA SER A 76 11.95 -14.43 -7.01
C SER A 76 11.53 -15.57 -6.09
N SER A 77 10.66 -15.29 -5.09
CA SER A 77 10.12 -16.31 -4.20
C SER A 77 8.93 -17.05 -4.84
N LYS A 78 9.01 -18.39 -4.88
CA LYS A 78 7.91 -19.23 -5.35
C LYS A 78 6.68 -19.14 -4.46
N GLU A 79 6.86 -18.95 -3.16
CA GLU A 79 5.76 -18.74 -2.21
C GLU A 79 5.01 -17.44 -2.55
N PHE A 80 5.75 -16.35 -2.78
CA PHE A 80 5.15 -15.07 -3.17
C PHE A 80 4.36 -15.19 -4.46
N MET A 81 4.97 -15.74 -5.52
CA MET A 81 4.28 -15.92 -6.81
C MET A 81 3.03 -16.79 -6.68
N SER A 82 3.10 -17.87 -5.88
CA SER A 82 1.95 -18.75 -5.67
C SER A 82 0.79 -17.99 -5.04
N VAL A 83 1.03 -17.23 -3.98
CA VAL A 83 -0.03 -16.41 -3.34
C VAL A 83 -0.47 -15.31 -4.29
N TRP A 84 0.44 -14.61 -4.94
CA TRP A 84 0.15 -13.51 -5.87
C TRP A 84 -0.78 -13.92 -7.01
N HIS A 85 -0.56 -15.09 -7.61
CA HIS A 85 -1.38 -15.60 -8.72
C HIS A 85 -2.65 -16.31 -8.28
N ASN A 86 -2.65 -16.95 -7.10
CA ASN A 86 -3.79 -17.75 -6.63
C ASN A 86 -4.70 -17.01 -5.64
N SER A 87 -4.47 -15.73 -5.37
CA SER A 87 -5.27 -14.94 -4.41
C SER A 87 -5.70 -13.58 -4.96
N ASP A 88 -6.59 -12.92 -4.22
CA ASP A 88 -7.02 -11.55 -4.47
C ASP A 88 -6.06 -10.49 -3.87
N LEU A 89 -4.87 -10.90 -3.41
CA LEU A 89 -3.85 -10.02 -2.81
C LEU A 89 -3.51 -8.79 -3.67
N PRO A 90 -3.26 -8.91 -4.99
CA PRO A 90 -2.96 -7.74 -5.83
C PRO A 90 -4.15 -6.75 -5.86
N ARG A 91 -5.37 -7.30 -5.86
CA ARG A 91 -6.60 -6.50 -5.88
C ARG A 91 -6.80 -5.77 -4.57
N VAL A 92 -6.53 -6.42 -3.44
CA VAL A 92 -6.60 -5.80 -2.11
C VAL A 92 -5.57 -4.68 -2.01
N ILE A 93 -4.29 -4.95 -2.30
CA ILE A 93 -3.22 -3.92 -2.28
C ILE A 93 -3.57 -2.74 -3.18
N GLY A 94 -4.14 -2.97 -4.37
CA GLY A 94 -4.60 -1.90 -5.26
C GLY A 94 -5.65 -0.98 -4.65
N ARG A 95 -6.54 -1.49 -3.77
CA ARG A 95 -7.53 -0.66 -3.07
C ARG A 95 -6.91 0.18 -1.95
N PHE A 96 -5.89 -0.36 -1.26
CA PHE A 96 -5.07 0.41 -0.32
C PHE A 96 -4.33 1.53 -1.06
N ALA A 97 -3.69 1.19 -2.18
CA ALA A 97 -2.95 2.15 -3.01
C ALA A 97 -3.87 3.26 -3.52
N LYS A 98 -5.05 2.92 -4.05
CA LYS A 98 -6.05 3.90 -4.49
C LYS A 98 -6.47 4.87 -3.38
N SER A 99 -6.66 4.36 -2.15
CA SER A 99 -6.99 5.21 -1.00
C SER A 99 -5.82 6.14 -0.62
N ALA A 100 -4.60 5.60 -0.64
CA ALA A 100 -3.38 6.37 -0.37
C ALA A 100 -3.16 7.46 -1.43
N VAL A 101 -3.20 7.13 -2.72
CA VAL A 101 -3.08 8.10 -3.82
C VAL A 101 -4.12 9.21 -3.73
N SER A 102 -5.37 8.89 -3.36
CA SER A 102 -6.38 9.93 -3.18
C SER A 102 -6.04 10.90 -2.05
N ARG A 103 -5.38 10.46 -0.97
CA ARG A 103 -4.91 11.34 0.10
C ARG A 103 -3.64 12.09 -0.33
N TYR A 104 -2.70 11.40 -0.95
CA TYR A 104 -1.47 11.96 -1.51
C TYR A 104 -1.78 13.16 -2.41
N ASN A 105 -2.62 12.96 -3.42
CA ASN A 105 -3.01 14.01 -4.38
C ASN A 105 -3.70 15.21 -3.72
N ARG A 106 -4.34 15.00 -2.57
CA ARG A 106 -4.92 16.11 -1.79
C ARG A 106 -3.80 16.87 -1.10
N LEU A 107 -2.93 16.18 -0.36
CA LEU A 107 -1.81 16.79 0.36
C LEU A 107 -0.86 17.54 -0.57
N GLU A 108 -0.50 16.95 -1.71
CA GLU A 108 0.34 17.58 -2.73
C GLU A 108 -0.29 18.88 -3.29
N LYS A 109 -1.57 18.84 -3.67
CA LYS A 109 -2.30 20.06 -4.10
C LYS A 109 -2.39 21.15 -3.02
N TYR A 110 -2.35 20.77 -1.75
CA TYR A 110 -2.37 21.71 -0.63
C TYR A 110 -0.95 22.20 -0.27
N SER A 111 0.10 21.37 -0.40
CA SER A 111 1.48 21.78 -0.17
C SER A 111 1.93 22.81 -1.19
N GLU A 112 1.60 22.63 -2.48
CA GLU A 112 1.85 23.62 -3.53
C GLU A 112 1.19 24.98 -3.22
N LYS A 113 0.06 25.00 -2.50
CA LYS A 113 -0.61 26.24 -2.10
C LYS A 113 -0.02 26.86 -0.83
N THR A 114 0.67 26.08 0.00
CA THR A 114 1.19 26.52 1.30
C THR A 114 2.58 27.14 1.20
N ASP A 115 3.36 26.80 0.16
CA ASP A 115 4.65 27.46 -0.11
C ASP A 115 4.49 28.96 -0.47
N THR A 116 3.31 29.38 -0.93
CA THR A 116 2.99 30.80 -1.20
C THR A 116 2.82 31.68 0.05
N LYS A 117 2.96 31.15 1.28
CA LYS A 117 2.79 31.91 2.52
C LYS A 117 4.00 31.95 3.46
N ILE A 118 5.19 31.57 3.00
CA ILE A 118 6.43 32.00 3.67
C ILE A 118 6.73 33.42 3.19
N ARG A 119 5.97 34.40 3.70
CA ARG A 119 6.33 35.81 3.61
C ARG A 119 7.48 36.08 4.59
N LYS A 120 8.55 36.67 4.02
CA LYS A 120 9.71 37.32 4.66
C LYS A 120 9.44 37.91 6.04
#